data_AF-A0A0F2TF77-F1
#
_entry.id   AF-A0A0F2TF77-F1
#
_cell.length_a   1.000
_cell.length_b   1.000
_cell.length_c   1.000
_cell.angle_alpha   90.00
_cell.angle_beta   90.00
_cell.angle_gamma   90.00
#
_symmetry.space_group_name_H-M   'P 1'
#
loop_
_entity.id
_entity.type
_entity.pdbx_description
1 polymer ?
#
loop_
_entity_poly.entity_id
_entity_poly.type
_entity_poly.pdbx_seq_one_letter_code
_entity_poly.pdbx_strand_id
1 'polypeptide(L)' 'MSVTEQEPPPEWTGYLVVYAVRGEAGVRRARVAVLPGYSGEADLPRILAARLTGRPADAARITVLDLREE' A
#
# COMPACT_ATOMS: atom_id res chain seq x y z
N MET A 1 17.55 24.13 25.45
CA MET A 1 16.82 23.95 24.19
C MET A 1 17.07 22.52 23.74
N SER A 2 16.08 21.65 23.81
CA SER A 2 16.23 20.25 23.41
C SER A 2 16.10 20.20 21.89
N VAL A 3 17.18 19.86 21.19
CA VAL A 3 17.14 19.53 19.78
C VAL A 3 16.54 18.13 19.71
N THR A 4 15.28 18.00 19.28
CA THR A 4 14.75 16.68 18.90
C THR A 4 15.52 16.24 17.66
N GLU A 5 16.40 15.26 17.82
CA GLU A 5 16.99 14.50 16.73
C GLU A 5 15.83 13.82 15.98
N GLN A 6 15.31 14.50 14.96
CA GLN A 6 14.31 13.91 14.08
C GLN A 6 15.09 13.09 13.06
N GLU A 7 14.95 11.76 13.15
CA GLU A 7 15.51 10.83 12.17
C GLU A 7 15.04 11.26 10.76
N PRO A 8 15.92 11.24 9.74
CA PRO A 8 15.50 11.57 8.39
C PRO A 8 14.31 10.69 8.01
N PRO A 9 13.29 11.24 7.32
CA PRO A 9 12.15 10.44 6.92
C PRO A 9 12.64 9.22 6.12
N PRO A 10 12.05 8.04 6.34
CA PRO A 10 12.52 6.82 5.72
C PRO A 10 12.44 6.94 4.21
N GLU A 11 13.42 6.32 3.53
CA GLU A 11 13.48 6.35 2.06
C GLU A 11 12.23 5.72 1.43
N TRP A 12 11.57 4.79 2.13
CA TRP A 12 10.32 4.15 1.73
C TRP A 12 9.46 3.87 2.98
N THR A 13 8.15 3.78 2.79
CA THR A 13 7.22 3.36 3.85
C THR A 13 6.65 1.99 3.51
N GLY A 14 6.80 1.02 4.41
CA GLY A 14 6.28 -0.34 4.25
C GLY A 14 4.86 -0.44 4.80
N TYR A 15 4.00 -1.19 4.11
CA TYR A 15 2.64 -1.46 4.53
C TYR A 15 2.31 -2.94 4.43
N LEU A 16 1.79 -3.51 5.51
CA LEU A 16 1.05 -4.77 5.46
C LEU A 16 -0.42 -4.46 5.14
N VAL A 17 -0.85 -4.84 3.94
CA VAL A 17 -2.20 -4.54 3.42
C VAL A 17 -3.05 -5.79 3.46
N VAL A 18 -4.23 -5.71 4.07
CA VAL A 18 -5.28 -6.73 3.99
C VAL A 18 -6.34 -6.25 3.00
N TYR A 19 -6.68 -7.07 2.01
CA TYR A 19 -7.56 -6.64 0.92
C TYR A 19 -8.43 -7.77 0.35
N ALA A 20 -9.55 -7.40 -0.26
CA ALA A 20 -10.40 -8.26 -1.05
C ALA A 20 -10.34 -7.86 -2.54
N VAL A 21 -10.62 -8.83 -3.43
CA VAL A 21 -10.73 -8.61 -4.88
C VAL A 21 -12.16 -8.89 -5.30
N ARG A 22 -12.80 -7.92 -5.97
CA ARG A 22 -14.17 -8.03 -6.45
C ARG A 22 -14.32 -9.22 -7.40
N GLY A 23 -15.27 -10.11 -7.08
CA GLY A 23 -15.53 -11.32 -7.86
C GLY A 23 -14.65 -12.52 -7.49
N GLU A 24 -13.73 -12.36 -6.52
CA GLU A 24 -12.96 -13.46 -5.96
C GLU A 24 -13.41 -13.74 -4.51
N ALA A 25 -13.32 -15.00 -4.10
CA ALA A 25 -13.64 -15.40 -2.74
C ALA A 25 -12.43 -15.20 -1.81
N GLY A 26 -12.69 -14.67 -0.62
CA GLY A 26 -11.71 -14.59 0.48
C GLY A 26 -10.97 -13.25 0.61
N VAL A 27 -10.13 -13.19 1.64
CA VAL A 27 -9.30 -12.03 2.00
C VAL A 27 -7.83 -12.38 1.80
N ARG A 28 -7.07 -11.43 1.28
CA ARG A 28 -5.65 -11.56 0.97
C ARG A 28 -4.81 -10.59 1.80
N ARG A 29 -3.51 -10.89 1.89
CA ARG A 29 -2.52 -10.04 2.55
C ARG A 29 -1.32 -9.85 1.64
N ALA A 30 -0.76 -8.65 1.62
CA ALA A 30 0.45 -8.35 0.87
C ALA A 30 1.27 -7.27 1.57
N ARG A 31 2.59 -7.32 1.40
CA ARG A 31 3.48 -6.21 1.76
C ARG A 31 3.65 -5.27 0.57
N VAL A 32 3.52 -3.98 0.80
CA VAL A 32 3.68 -2.94 -0.21
C VAL A 32 4.59 -1.86 0.35
N ALA A 33 5.72 -1.62 -0.31
CA ALA A 33 6.53 -0.44 -0.04
C ALA A 33 6.09 0.69 -0.99
N VAL A 34 5.98 1.90 -0.46
CA VAL A 34 5.74 3.12 -1.23
C VAL A 34 6.91 4.08 -1.04
N LEU A 35 7.16 4.90 -2.06
CA LEU A 35 8.28 5.84 -2.08
C LEU A 35 7.70 7.26 -1.96
N PRO A 36 8.02 8.01 -0.89
CA PRO A 36 7.55 9.39 -0.74
C PRO A 36 7.80 10.23 -2.00
N GLY A 37 6.79 10.97 -2.45
CA GLY A 37 6.85 11.79 -3.67
C GLY A 37 6.55 11.05 -4.99
N TYR A 38 6.47 9.71 -4.97
CA TYR A 38 6.11 8.89 -6.14
C TYR A 38 4.84 8.06 -5.92
N SER A 39 4.64 7.56 -4.70
CA SER A 39 3.44 6.83 -4.30
C SER A 39 3.17 7.00 -2.81
N GLY A 40 1.92 6.80 -2.41
CA GLY A 40 1.50 6.79 -1.02
C GLY A 40 0.46 5.71 -0.73
N GLU A 41 -0.09 5.76 0.48
CA GLU A 41 -1.16 4.86 0.92
C GLU A 41 -2.36 4.81 -0.03
N ALA A 42 -2.76 5.96 -0.58
CA ALA A 42 -3.89 6.04 -1.52
C ALA A 42 -3.66 5.26 -2.83
N ASP A 43 -2.40 4.97 -3.18
CA ASP A 43 -2.03 4.22 -4.37
C ASP A 43 -2.03 2.70 -4.17
N LEU A 44 -2.21 2.22 -2.94
CA LEU A 44 -2.16 0.78 -2.63
C LEU A 44 -3.11 -0.06 -3.48
N PRO A 45 -4.39 0.32 -3.73
CA PRO A 45 -5.27 -0.43 -4.63
C PRO A 45 -4.71 -0.54 -6.05
N ARG A 46 -4.10 0.53 -6.56
CA ARG A 46 -3.51 0.58 -7.90
C ARG A 46 -2.26 -0.29 -8.00
N ILE A 47 -1.41 -0.26 -6.98
CA ILE A 47 -0.20 -1.10 -6.89
C ILE A 47 -0.59 -2.58 -6.82
N LEU A 48 -1.58 -2.93 -6.00
CA LEU A 48 -2.09 -4.29 -5.88
C LEU A 48 -2.72 -4.78 -7.19
N ALA A 49 -3.53 -3.95 -7.85
CA ALA A 49 -4.10 -4.27 -9.15
C ALA A 49 -3.02 -4.54 -10.21
N ALA A 50 -1.99 -3.67 -10.28
CA ALA A 50 -0.87 -3.87 -11.19
C ALA A 50 -0.13 -5.20 -10.93
N ARG A 51 0.06 -5.58 -9.66
CA ARG A 51 0.72 -6.86 -9.31
C ARG A 51 -0.13 -8.08 -9.66
N LEU A 52 -1.46 -7.99 -9.52
CA LEU A 52 -2.37 -9.13 -9.70
C LEU A 52 -2.76 -9.34 -11.16
N THR A 53 -3.04 -8.25 -11.90
CA THR A 53 -3.59 -8.32 -13.26
C THR A 53 -2.67 -7.75 -14.33
N GLY A 54 -1.54 -7.15 -13.94
CA GLY A 54 -0.68 -6.38 -14.83
C GLY A 54 -1.27 -5.02 -15.23
N ARG A 55 -2.44 -4.63 -14.71
CA ARG A 55 -3.17 -3.43 -15.11
C ARG A 55 -3.52 -2.54 -13.91
N PRO A 56 -2.84 -1.41 -13.72
CA PRO A 56 -3.14 -0.46 -12.64
C PRO A 56 -4.59 0.08 -12.67
N ALA A 57 -5.19 0.16 -13.87
CA ALA A 57 -6.55 0.64 -14.07
C ALA A 57 -7.63 -0.27 -13.42
N ASP A 58 -7.28 -1.50 -13.04
CA ASP A 58 -8.18 -2.41 -12.33
C ASP A 58 -8.29 -2.10 -10.82
N ALA A 59 -7.74 -0.97 -10.34
CA ALA A 59 -7.76 -0.55 -8.93
C ALA A 59 -9.16 -0.62 -8.28
N ALA A 60 -10.22 -0.31 -9.04
CA ALA A 60 -11.61 -0.38 -8.57
C ALA A 60 -12.09 -1.80 -8.21
N ARG A 61 -11.31 -2.84 -8.54
CA ARG A 61 -11.56 -4.23 -8.12
C ARG A 61 -10.96 -4.54 -6.75
N ILE A 62 -10.04 -3.71 -6.25
CA ILE A 62 -9.35 -3.94 -4.99
C ILE A 62 -10.04 -3.14 -3.89
N THR A 63 -10.42 -3.81 -2.81
CA THR A 63 -10.93 -3.16 -1.59
C THR A 63 -9.93 -3.41 -0.47
N VAL A 64 -9.27 -2.34 0.01
CA VAL A 64 -8.43 -2.41 1.20
C VAL A 64 -9.35 -2.48 2.42
N LEU A 65 -9.13 -3.48 3.26
CA LEU A 65 -9.93 -3.76 4.45
C LEU A 65 -9.22 -3.34 5.72
N ASP A 66 -7.91 -3.51 5.75
CA ASP A 66 -7.06 -3.13 6.87
C ASP A 66 -5.65 -2.81 6.36
N LEU A 67 -4.97 -1.93 7.08
CA LEU A 67 -3.67 -1.42 6.73
C LEU A 67 -2.85 -1.18 7.99
N ARG A 68 -1.61 -1.65 7.98
CA ARG A 68 -0.63 -1.38 9.02
C ARG A 68 0.69 -0.96 8.40
N GLU A 69 1.21 0.18 8.82
CA GLU A 69 2.59 0.58 8.54
C GLU A 69 3.57 -0.36 9.28
N GLU A 70 4.60 -0.83 8.57
CA GLU A 70 5.69 -1.67 9.11
C GLU A 70 6.90 -0.83 9.52
#